data_AF-A0AAI8ZPY9-F1
#
_entry.id   AF-A0AAI8ZPY9-F1
#
_cell.length_a   1.000
_cell.length_b   1.000
_cell.length_c   1.000
_cell.angle_alpha   90.00
_cell.angle_beta   90.00
_cell.angle_gamma   90.00
#
_symmetry.space_group_name_H-M   'P 1'
#
loop_
_entity.id
_entity.type
_entity.pdbx_description
1 polymer ?
#
loop_
_entity_poly.entity_id
_entity_poly.type
_entity_poly.pdbx_seq_one_letter_code
_entity_poly.pdbx_strand_id
1 'polypeptide(L)'
;MSDPTFSARYRASVRDYLCRIEEIAKTGDLAAVQKIGHKMLGLCQLFGTPEQVYLCEQLENASDLVTLKETVSQFHAQIDHA
;
A
#
# COMPACT_ATOMS: atom_id res chain seq x y z
N MET A 1 10.72 21.50 -4.37
CA MET A 1 10.04 21.18 -5.64
C MET A 1 10.10 19.68 -5.81
N SER A 2 8.96 19.00 -5.72
CA SER A 2 8.84 17.58 -6.04
C SER A 2 9.12 17.41 -7.53
N ASP A 3 10.14 16.62 -7.91
CA ASP A 3 10.36 16.26 -9.31
C ASP A 3 9.11 15.50 -9.80
N PRO A 4 8.38 15.99 -10.82
CA PRO A 4 7.16 15.34 -11.30
C PRO A 4 7.40 13.88 -11.70
N THR A 5 8.61 13.56 -12.16
CA THR A 5 9.04 12.22 -12.54
C THR A 5 9.20 11.32 -11.31
N PHE A 6 9.72 11.87 -10.22
CA PHE A 6 9.93 11.15 -8.97
C PHE A 6 8.59 10.83 -8.28
N SER A 7 7.67 11.79 -8.24
CA SER A 7 6.31 11.56 -7.74
C SER A 7 5.50 10.61 -8.62
N ALA A 8 5.68 10.63 -9.95
CA ALA A 8 5.04 9.67 -10.84
C ALA A 8 5.55 8.24 -10.62
N ARG A 9 6.87 8.05 -10.47
CA ARG A 9 7.48 6.74 -10.17
C ARG A 9 7.00 6.19 -8.84
N TYR A 10 6.89 7.05 -7.82
CA TYR A 10 6.31 6.66 -6.54
C TYR A 10 4.92 6.08 -6.68
N ARG A 11 4.00 6.83 -7.30
CA ARG A 11 2.61 6.40 -7.50
C ARG A 11 2.53 5.09 -8.29
N ALA A 12 3.37 4.94 -9.31
CA ALA A 12 3.46 3.68 -10.06
C ALA A 12 3.92 2.52 -9.17
N SER A 13 4.99 2.70 -8.39
CA SER A 13 5.48 1.66 -7.46
C SER A 13 4.46 1.28 -6.39
N VAL A 14 3.74 2.26 -5.83
CA VAL A 14 2.67 1.99 -4.86
C VAL A 14 1.54 1.21 -5.52
N ARG A 15 1.09 1.59 -6.73
CA ARG A 15 0.07 0.83 -7.48
C ARG A 15 0.52 -0.61 -7.76
N ASP A 16 1.78 -0.81 -8.14
CA ASP A 16 2.33 -2.16 -8.36
C ASP A 16 2.29 -3.01 -7.08
N TYR A 17 2.59 -2.41 -5.92
CA TYR A 17 2.45 -3.08 -4.63
C TYR A 17 0.99 -3.44 -4.32
N LEU A 18 0.06 -2.52 -4.53
CA LEU A 18 -1.38 -2.77 -4.30
C LEU A 18 -1.91 -3.87 -5.20
N CYS A 19 -1.60 -3.85 -6.50
CA CYS A 19 -1.99 -4.94 -7.41
C CYS A 19 -1.42 -6.28 -6.95
N ARG A 20 -0.17 -6.31 -6.48
CA ARG A 20 0.44 -7.54 -5.96
C ARG A 20 -0.22 -8.02 -4.67
N ILE A 21 -0.61 -7.11 -3.78
CA ILE A 21 -1.39 -7.42 -2.58
C ILE A 21 -2.72 -8.05 -2.98
N GLU A 22 -3.44 -7.47 -3.93
CA GLU A 22 -4.74 -7.97 -4.39
C GLU A 22 -4.63 -9.37 -5.01
N GLU A 23 -3.60 -9.63 -5.82
CA GLU A 23 -3.38 -10.97 -6.38
C GLU A 23 -3.07 -12.02 -5.31
N ILE A 24 -2.24 -11.68 -4.31
CA ILE A 24 -1.94 -12.59 -3.20
C ILE A 24 -3.17 -12.77 -2.32
N ALA A 25 -3.97 -11.73 -2.08
CA ALA A 25 -5.18 -11.83 -1.26
C ALA A 25 -6.21 -12.82 -1.84
N LYS A 26 -6.22 -13.05 -3.16
CA LYS A 26 -7.07 -14.07 -3.80
C LYS A 26 -6.70 -15.50 -3.40
N THR A 27 -5.46 -15.76 -2.99
CA THR A 27 -5.02 -17.07 -2.52
C THR A 27 -5.35 -17.32 -1.04
N GLY A 28 -5.78 -16.28 -0.32
CA GLY A 28 -6.06 -16.33 1.11
C GLY A 28 -4.82 -16.26 2.00
N ASP A 29 -3.63 -16.02 1.43
CA ASP A 29 -2.37 -15.92 2.19
C ASP A 29 -2.21 -14.53 2.82
N LEU A 30 -2.80 -14.36 4.00
CA LEU A 30 -2.74 -13.12 4.78
C LEU A 30 -1.28 -12.74 5.12
N ALA A 31 -0.45 -13.71 5.51
CA ALA A 31 0.93 -13.46 5.91
C ALA A 31 1.79 -12.96 4.75
N ALA A 32 1.55 -13.46 3.54
CA ALA A 32 2.20 -12.95 2.34
C ALA A 32 1.77 -11.51 2.03
N VAL A 33 0.50 -11.14 2.22
CA VAL A 33 0.05 -9.76 2.06
C VAL A 33 0.70 -8.82 3.08
N GLN A 34 0.70 -9.20 4.37
CA GLN A 34 1.30 -8.40 5.44
C GLN A 34 2.78 -8.08 5.13
N LYS A 35 3.53 -9.07 4.62
CA LYS A 35 4.92 -8.88 4.18
C LYS A 35 5.06 -7.88 3.03
N ILE A 36 4.09 -7.81 2.12
CA ILE A 36 4.11 -6.80 1.05
C ILE A 36 3.75 -5.42 1.61
N GLY A 37 2.77 -5.34 2.52
CA GLY A 37 2.44 -4.10 3.25
C GLY A 37 3.65 -3.50 3.95
N HIS A 38 4.42 -4.32 4.67
CA HIS A 38 5.67 -3.92 5.32
C HIS A 38 6.74 -3.40 4.34
N LYS A 39 6.85 -3.99 3.15
CA LYS A 39 7.79 -3.48 2.11
C LYS A 39 7.34 -2.12 1.56
N MET A 40 6.03 -1.94 1.40
CA MET A 40 5.45 -0.69 0.95
C MET A 40 5.59 0.42 2.01
N LEU A 41 5.53 0.08 3.31
CA LEU A 41 5.74 1.00 4.43
C LEU A 41 7.03 1.80 4.29
N GLY A 42 8.15 1.12 4.02
CA GLY A 42 9.44 1.79 3.84
C GLY A 42 9.44 2.77 2.66
N LEU A 43 8.73 2.45 1.58
CA LEU A 43 8.57 3.36 0.44
C LEU A 43 7.77 4.61 0.83
N CYS A 44 6.64 4.44 1.52
CA CYS A 44 5.80 5.55 1.98
C CYS A 44 6.52 6.46 2.99
N GLN A 45 7.35 5.89 3.87
CA GLN A 45 8.18 6.65 4.82
C GLN A 45 9.21 7.52 4.10
N LEU A 46 9.88 6.97 3.07
CA LEU A 46 10.87 7.72 2.27
C LEU A 46 10.25 8.92 1.53
N PHE A 47 8.98 8.82 1.15
CA PHE A 47 8.25 9.88 0.45
C PHE A 47 7.51 10.83 1.38
N GLY A 48 7.55 10.59 2.71
CA GLY A 48 6.94 11.46 3.70
C GLY A 48 5.42 11.55 3.59
N THR A 49 4.75 10.43 3.30
CA THR A 49 3.28 10.34 3.17
C THR A 49 2.68 9.68 4.41
N PRO A 50 2.41 10.42 5.51
CA PRO A 50 2.05 9.84 6.80
C PRO A 50 0.72 9.08 6.76
N GLU A 51 -0.24 9.52 5.95
CA GLU A 51 -1.52 8.80 5.82
C GLU A 51 -1.33 7.44 5.13
N GLN A 52 -0.44 7.36 4.13
CA GLN A 52 -0.11 6.10 3.44
C GLN A 52 0.75 5.19 4.31
N VAL A 53 1.61 5.76 5.17
CA VAL A 53 2.34 5.02 6.22
C VAL A 53 1.36 4.34 7.17
N TYR A 54 0.35 5.07 7.67
CA TYR A 54 -0.68 4.50 8.53
C TYR A 54 -1.43 3.35 7.84
N LEU A 55 -1.81 3.52 6.56
CA LEU A 55 -2.45 2.44 5.81
C LEU A 55 -1.53 1.22 5.61
N CYS A 56 -0.22 1.42 5.43
CA CYS A 56 0.74 0.30 5.38
C CYS A 56 0.82 -0.44 6.71
N GLU A 57 0.81 0.27 7.84
CA GLU A 57 0.78 -0.35 9.18
C GLU A 57 -0.51 -1.16 9.40
N GLN A 58 -1.64 -0.65 8.93
CA GLN A 58 -2.91 -1.38 8.96
C GLN A 58 -2.88 -2.65 8.08
N LEU A 59 -2.22 -2.60 6.91
CA LEU A 59 -2.00 -3.78 6.06
C LEU A 59 -1.08 -4.82 6.73
N GLU A 60 -0.01 -4.37 7.38
CA GLU A 60 0.93 -5.23 8.10
C GLU A 60 0.27 -5.93 9.30
N ASN A 61 -0.67 -5.25 9.98
CA ASN A 61 -1.34 -5.74 11.18
C ASN A 61 -2.76 -6.27 10.94
N ALA A 62 -3.19 -6.40 9.68
CA ALA A 62 -4.54 -6.85 9.35
C ALA A 62 -4.81 -8.25 9.95
N SER A 63 -5.89 -8.37 10.74
CA SER A 63 -6.31 -9.62 11.39
C SER A 63 -6.99 -10.61 10.44
N ASP A 64 -7.52 -10.11 9.33
CA ASP A 64 -8.33 -10.86 8.38
C ASP A 64 -8.33 -10.20 6.99
N LEU A 65 -8.83 -10.95 6.01
CA LEU A 65 -8.89 -10.51 4.60
C LEU A 65 -9.93 -9.40 4.37
N VAL A 66 -10.90 -9.20 5.26
CA VAL A 66 -11.91 -8.13 5.11
C VAL A 66 -11.26 -6.79 5.44
N THR A 67 -10.64 -6.70 6.61
CA THR A 67 -9.85 -5.55 7.07
C THR A 67 -8.79 -5.17 6.05
N LEU A 68 -8.10 -6.16 5.49
CA LEU A 68 -7.12 -5.97 4.43
C LEU A 68 -7.74 -5.32 3.18
N LYS A 69 -8.86 -5.84 2.67
CA LYS A 69 -9.54 -5.30 1.49
C LYS A 69 -10.02 -3.87 1.69
N GLU A 70 -10.57 -3.58 2.86
CA GLU A 70 -10.97 -2.21 3.22
C GLU A 70 -9.77 -1.26 3.23
N THR A 71 -8.65 -1.69 3.80
CA THR A 71 -7.41 -0.91 3.84
C THR A 71 -6.85 -0.67 2.44
N VAL A 72 -6.83 -1.68 1.57
CA VAL A 72 -6.43 -1.53 0.15
C VAL A 72 -7.33 -0.53 -0.59
N SER A 73 -8.65 -0.59 -0.36
CA SER A 73 -9.59 0.37 -0.97
C SER A 73 -9.32 1.81 -0.51
N GLN A 74 -9.00 2.03 0.76
CA GLN A 74 -8.61 3.34 1.28
C GLN A 74 -7.29 3.82 0.65
N PHE A 75 -6.37 2.90 0.38
CA PHE A 75 -5.10 3.21 -0.27
C PHE A 75 -5.29 3.71 -1.70
N HIS A 76 -6.10 3.03 -2.50
CA HIS A 76 -6.41 3.48 -3.87
C HIS A 76 -7.04 4.87 -3.88
N ALA A 77 -7.99 5.14 -2.98
CA ALA A 77 -8.59 6.46 -2.85
C ALA A 77 -7.53 7.54 -2.57
N GLN A 78 -6.55 7.28 -1.70
CA GLN A 78 -5.49 8.25 -1.43
C GLN A 78 -4.55 8.49 -2.62
N ILE A 79 -4.24 7.47 -3.41
CA ILE A 79 -3.36 7.62 -4.58
C ILE A 79 -4.06 8.41 -5.70
N ASP A 80 -5.35 8.16 -5.90
CA ASP A 80 -6.11 8.78 -6.99
C ASP A 80 -6.54 10.24 -6.67
N HIS A 81 -6.59 10.61 -5.39
CA HIS A 81 -6.86 11.98 -4.93
C HIS A 81 -5.60 12.82 -4.62
N ALA A 82 -4.39 12.25 -4.69
CA ALA A 82 -3.11 12.94 -4.47
C ALA A 82 -2.49 13.48 -5.76
#